data_AF-A0A6G2K3L3-F1
#
_entry.id   AF-A0A6G2K3L3-F1
#
_cell.length_a   1.000
_cell.length_b   1.000
_cell.length_c   1.000
_cell.angle_alpha   90.00
_cell.angle_beta   90.00
_cell.angle_gamma   90.00
#
_symmetry.space_group_name_H-M   'P 1'
#
loop_
_entity.id
_entity.type
_entity.pdbx_description
1 polymer ?
#
loop_
_entity_poly.entity_id
_entity_poly.type
_entity_poly.pdbx_seq_one_letter_code
_entity_poly.pdbx_strand_id
1 'polypeptide(L)'
;GHITGARRLCADLQRALEDRDLAYYLEGDPDFRRYISDMLWSQRYAFANREIMMDALLGALGRAAGRRSGESERINCHHNYAARETHGGRELWITRKGAIRARAGDRGVIPGSMGADSYVVTGLGNPDSYDSAAHGAGRRMSRRQAKRDLSIDDFRDAMVGRTWQADRAERLVDESPLAYKDIATVMTDQADLVRIDHVLTAVMNYKGC
;
A
#
# COMPACT_ATOMS: atom_id res chain seq x y z
N GLY A 1 14.23 1.52 19.89
CA GLY A 1 13.84 1.33 18.48
C GLY A 1 14.25 2.55 17.66
N HIS A 2 14.33 2.42 16.34
CA HIS A 2 14.85 3.47 15.44
C HIS A 2 14.19 4.84 15.62
N ILE A 3 12.88 4.90 15.85
CA ILE A 3 12.16 6.18 16.08
C ILE A 3 12.69 6.93 17.32
N THR A 4 12.92 6.22 18.42
CA THR A 4 13.47 6.81 19.64
C THR A 4 14.89 7.33 19.42
N GLY A 5 15.70 6.58 18.68
CA GLY A 5 17.07 6.98 18.34
C GLY A 5 17.11 8.21 17.45
N ALA A 6 16.28 8.26 16.40
CA ALA A 6 16.17 9.43 15.51
C ALA A 6 15.74 10.68 16.28
N ARG A 7 14.72 10.57 17.15
CA ARG A 7 14.27 11.70 17.98
C ARG A 7 15.37 12.22 18.90
N ARG A 8 16.13 11.31 19.51
CA ARG A 8 17.27 11.68 20.37
C ARG A 8 18.33 12.40 19.55
N LEU A 9 18.71 11.87 18.39
CA LEU A 9 19.70 12.51 17.52
C LEU A 9 19.27 13.92 17.10
N CYS A 10 18.02 14.10 16.66
CA CYS A 10 17.52 15.43 16.30
C CYS A 10 17.55 16.40 17.49
N ALA A 11 17.23 15.92 18.70
CA ALA A 11 17.30 16.72 19.92
C ALA A 11 18.75 17.07 20.30
N ASP A 12 19.67 16.11 20.25
CA ASP A 12 21.10 16.28 20.54
C ASP A 12 21.75 17.28 19.56
N LEU A 13 21.33 17.26 18.29
CA LEU A 13 21.75 18.20 17.26
C LEU A 13 20.98 19.53 17.26
N GLN A 14 20.10 19.75 18.26
CA GLN A 14 19.25 20.94 18.41
C GLN A 14 18.48 21.32 17.12
N ARG A 15 18.00 20.31 16.39
CA ARG A 15 17.24 20.52 15.16
C ARG A 15 15.81 20.91 15.51
N ALA A 16 15.36 22.04 14.97
CA ALA A 16 13.97 22.42 14.99
C ALA A 16 13.18 21.47 14.07
N LEU A 17 12.43 20.57 14.68
CA LEU A 17 11.44 19.75 13.98
C LEU A 17 10.07 20.41 14.11
N GLU A 18 9.34 20.52 13.00
CA GLU A 18 7.95 20.98 13.01
C GLU A 18 7.05 20.04 13.82
N ASP A 19 7.33 18.73 13.75
CA ASP A 19 6.70 17.69 14.54
C ASP A 19 7.75 16.66 15.00
N ARG A 20 7.62 16.17 16.23
CA ARG A 20 8.48 15.13 16.82
C ARG A 20 8.44 13.80 16.04
N ASP A 21 7.39 13.56 15.27
CA ASP A 21 7.21 12.37 14.44
C ASP A 21 7.94 12.48 13.08
N LEU A 22 8.51 13.64 12.77
CA LEU A 22 9.35 13.88 11.59
C LEU A 22 10.85 13.69 11.86
N ALA A 23 11.21 13.00 12.95
CA ALA A 23 12.61 12.72 13.27
C ALA A 23 13.29 11.83 12.22
N TYR A 24 14.55 12.10 11.92
CA TYR A 24 15.32 11.43 10.86
C TYR A 24 16.78 11.22 11.26
N TYR A 25 17.47 10.36 10.51
CA TYR A 25 18.92 10.15 10.59
C TYR A 25 19.61 10.83 9.40
N LEU A 26 20.85 11.30 9.57
CA LEU A 26 21.66 11.79 8.46
C LEU A 26 22.56 10.67 7.92
N GLU A 27 22.79 10.69 6.62
CA GLU A 27 23.77 9.81 6.02
C GLU A 27 25.17 10.10 6.59
N GLY A 28 25.84 9.06 7.07
CA GLY A 28 27.10 9.16 7.82
C GLY A 28 26.95 8.88 9.32
N ASP A 29 25.74 9.05 9.90
CA ASP A 29 25.52 8.70 11.30
C ASP A 29 25.68 7.19 11.52
N PRO A 30 26.26 6.75 12.66
CA PRO A 30 26.37 5.32 12.98
C PRO A 30 25.02 4.60 12.97
N ASP A 31 23.98 5.29 13.45
CA ASP A 31 22.62 4.76 13.55
C ASP A 31 21.88 4.72 12.21
N PHE A 32 22.26 5.58 11.25
CA PHE A 32 21.67 5.59 9.90
C PHE A 32 21.87 4.24 9.21
N ARG A 33 23.10 3.71 9.22
CA ARG A 33 23.43 2.43 8.59
C ARG A 33 22.64 1.27 9.20
N ARG A 34 22.45 1.28 10.52
CA ARG A 34 21.65 0.27 11.23
C ARG A 34 20.18 0.37 10.82
N TYR A 35 19.61 1.58 10.81
CA TYR A 35 18.23 1.82 10.36
C TYR A 35 18.00 1.33 8.93
N ILE A 36 18.86 1.71 7.98
CA ILE A 36 18.75 1.30 6.58
C ILE A 36 18.85 -0.22 6.44
N SER A 37 19.79 -0.86 7.14
CA SER A 37 19.92 -2.32 7.12
C SER A 37 18.63 -3.03 7.57
N ASP A 38 18.09 -2.64 8.72
CA ASP A 38 16.87 -3.24 9.29
C ASP A 38 15.64 -2.98 8.42
N MET A 39 15.53 -1.77 7.85
CA MET A 39 14.48 -1.39 6.92
C MET A 39 14.54 -2.25 5.64
N LEU A 40 15.71 -2.38 5.02
CA LEU A 40 15.90 -3.18 3.81
C LEU A 40 15.69 -4.67 4.07
N TRP A 41 16.04 -5.17 5.25
CA TRP A 41 15.71 -6.53 5.67
C TRP A 41 14.19 -6.72 5.78
N SER A 42 13.51 -5.78 6.45
CA SER A 42 12.05 -5.81 6.63
C SER A 42 11.30 -5.77 5.29
N GLN A 43 11.79 -4.98 4.33
CA GLN A 43 11.27 -4.94 2.96
C GLN A 43 11.41 -6.29 2.24
N ARG A 44 12.59 -6.93 2.35
CA ARG A 44 12.83 -8.26 1.76
C ARG A 44 11.96 -9.34 2.40
N TYR A 45 11.82 -9.31 3.73
CA TYR A 45 10.92 -10.20 4.45
C TYR A 45 9.47 -10.04 3.97
N ALA A 46 8.97 -8.80 3.89
CA ALA A 46 7.62 -8.51 3.45
C ALA A 46 7.37 -8.94 1.99
N PHE A 47 8.38 -8.80 1.12
CA PHE A 47 8.31 -9.29 -0.25
C PHE A 47 8.18 -10.83 -0.28
N ALA A 48 9.09 -11.55 0.39
CA ALA A 48 9.06 -13.01 0.44
C ALA A 48 7.76 -13.55 1.05
N ASN A 49 7.23 -12.89 2.08
CA ASN A 49 5.95 -13.26 2.65
C ASN A 49 4.80 -13.15 1.63
N ARG A 50 4.78 -12.09 0.80
CA ARG A 50 3.77 -11.95 -0.27
C ARG A 50 3.91 -13.01 -1.34
N GLU A 51 5.13 -13.36 -1.75
CA GLU A 51 5.36 -14.43 -2.72
C GLU A 51 4.80 -15.78 -2.22
N ILE A 52 5.09 -16.13 -0.96
CA ILE A 52 4.58 -17.37 -0.35
C ILE A 52 3.05 -17.34 -0.25
N MET A 53 2.46 -16.20 0.13
CA MET A 53 0.99 -16.06 0.19
C MET A 53 0.33 -16.22 -1.18
N MET A 54 0.94 -15.67 -2.24
CA MET A 54 0.43 -15.81 -3.61
C MET A 54 0.46 -17.27 -4.07
N ASP A 55 1.56 -17.98 -3.83
CA ASP A 55 1.67 -19.39 -4.19
C ASP A 55 0.68 -20.27 -3.42
N ALA A 56 0.50 -19.99 -2.12
CA ALA A 56 -0.50 -20.66 -1.30
C ALA A 56 -1.94 -20.41 -1.79
N LEU A 57 -2.26 -19.16 -2.17
CA LEU A 57 -3.55 -18.78 -2.73
C LEU A 57 -3.81 -19.49 -4.06
N LEU A 58 -2.86 -19.47 -4.99
CA LEU A 58 -2.97 -20.17 -6.27
C LEU A 58 -3.18 -21.67 -6.04
N GLY A 59 -2.45 -22.28 -5.12
CA GLY A 59 -2.63 -23.69 -4.75
C GLY A 59 -4.02 -23.99 -4.17
N ALA A 60 -4.54 -23.12 -3.31
CA ALA A 60 -5.88 -23.25 -2.74
C ALA A 60 -6.98 -23.11 -3.79
N LEU A 61 -6.86 -22.12 -4.69
CA LEU A 61 -7.79 -21.92 -5.81
C LEU A 61 -7.79 -23.13 -6.75
N GLY A 62 -6.62 -23.69 -7.06
CA GLY A 62 -6.54 -24.87 -7.90
C GLY A 62 -7.25 -26.08 -7.28
N ARG A 63 -7.02 -26.34 -5.99
CA ARG A 63 -7.73 -27.42 -5.27
C ARG A 63 -9.25 -27.20 -5.26
N ALA A 64 -9.69 -25.98 -4.96
CA ALA A 64 -11.12 -25.66 -4.93
C ALA A 64 -11.79 -25.80 -6.32
N ALA A 65 -11.06 -25.47 -7.40
CA ALA A 65 -11.57 -25.58 -8.76
C ALA A 65 -11.43 -26.99 -9.38
N GLY A 66 -10.82 -27.95 -8.67
CA GLY A 66 -10.55 -29.29 -9.20
C GLY A 66 -9.57 -29.33 -10.39
N ARG A 67 -8.80 -28.26 -10.61
CA ARG A 67 -7.84 -28.12 -11.72
C ARG A 67 -6.62 -27.33 -11.28
N ARG A 68 -5.48 -27.49 -11.97
CA ARG A 68 -4.33 -26.60 -11.69
C ARG A 68 -4.71 -25.15 -12.01
N SER A 69 -4.43 -24.25 -11.08
CA SER A 69 -4.46 -22.81 -11.33
C SER A 69 -3.28 -22.43 -12.22
N GLY A 70 -3.47 -21.43 -13.06
CA GLY A 70 -2.43 -20.81 -13.86
C GLY A 70 -2.23 -19.36 -13.43
N GLU A 71 -1.01 -18.85 -13.59
CA GLU A 71 -0.65 -17.45 -13.39
C GLU A 71 -0.16 -16.89 -14.73
N SER A 72 -0.81 -15.82 -15.21
CA SER A 72 -0.41 -15.15 -16.45
C SER A 72 0.65 -14.09 -16.22
N GLU A 73 0.52 -13.35 -15.11
CA GLU A 73 1.40 -12.24 -14.75
C GLU A 73 1.43 -12.14 -13.22
N ARG A 74 2.63 -11.95 -12.66
CA ARG A 74 2.82 -11.66 -11.24
C ARG A 74 3.24 -10.20 -11.06
N ILE A 75 2.39 -9.42 -10.40
CA ILE A 75 2.65 -8.01 -10.12
C ILE A 75 2.84 -7.83 -8.61
N ASN A 76 4.03 -7.36 -8.20
CA ASN A 76 4.34 -7.10 -6.80
C ASN A 76 4.73 -5.63 -6.63
N CYS A 77 3.77 -4.80 -6.24
CA CYS A 77 4.01 -3.42 -5.85
C CYS A 77 3.94 -3.26 -4.32
N HIS A 78 4.92 -2.61 -3.75
CA HIS A 78 4.96 -2.23 -2.33
C HIS A 78 4.78 -0.73 -2.23
N HIS A 79 4.21 -0.26 -1.11
CA HIS A 79 3.76 1.13 -0.98
C HIS A 79 4.24 1.85 0.28
N ASN A 80 4.97 1.15 1.14
CA ASN A 80 5.60 1.70 2.34
C ASN A 80 7.06 1.23 2.39
N TYR A 81 7.98 2.06 1.90
CA TYR A 81 9.39 1.71 1.79
C TYR A 81 10.25 2.93 1.52
N ALA A 82 11.57 2.77 1.66
CA ALA A 82 12.53 3.68 1.04
C ALA A 82 13.49 2.90 0.14
N ALA A 83 13.91 3.54 -0.95
CA ALA A 83 14.86 2.98 -1.89
C ALA A 83 15.81 4.06 -2.38
N ARG A 84 17.03 3.65 -2.74
CA ARG A 84 18.01 4.53 -3.35
C ARG A 84 17.77 4.58 -4.86
N GLU A 85 17.55 5.77 -5.38
CA GLU A 85 17.18 6.00 -6.78
C GLU A 85 17.93 7.22 -7.33
N THR A 86 18.02 7.29 -8.65
CA THR A 86 18.64 8.43 -9.34
C THR A 86 17.58 9.27 -10.00
N HIS A 87 17.50 10.54 -9.60
CA HIS A 87 16.55 11.53 -10.14
C HIS A 87 17.31 12.83 -10.38
N GLY A 88 17.14 13.45 -11.56
CA GLY A 88 17.85 14.69 -11.92
C GLY A 88 19.38 14.59 -11.81
N GLY A 89 19.96 13.42 -12.10
CA GLY A 89 21.40 13.17 -12.01
C GLY A 89 21.95 13.02 -10.59
N ARG A 90 21.09 12.94 -9.57
CA ARG A 90 21.48 12.81 -8.16
C ARG A 90 20.96 11.50 -7.57
N GLU A 91 21.77 10.87 -6.75
CA GLU A 91 21.35 9.71 -5.96
C GLU A 91 20.61 10.19 -4.70
N LEU A 92 19.40 9.67 -4.49
CA LEU A 92 18.49 10.07 -3.41
C LEU A 92 17.87 8.85 -2.75
N TRP A 93 17.56 8.95 -1.45
CA TRP A 93 16.65 8.03 -0.78
C TRP A 93 15.21 8.51 -0.98
N ILE A 94 14.47 7.82 -1.84
CA ILE A 94 13.05 8.08 -2.09
C ILE A 94 12.23 7.29 -1.09
N THR A 95 11.53 7.99 -0.19
CA THR A 95 10.60 7.38 0.76
C THR A 95 9.19 7.44 0.21
N ARG A 96 8.54 6.28 0.09
CA ARG A 96 7.14 6.16 -0.32
C ARG A 96 6.33 5.62 0.84
N LYS A 97 5.27 6.34 1.21
CA LYS A 97 4.30 5.94 2.22
C LYS A 97 2.90 6.13 1.65
N GLY A 98 2.22 5.03 1.33
CA GLY A 98 0.97 5.05 0.58
C GLY A 98 1.14 5.33 -0.92
N ALA A 99 2.34 5.14 -1.48
CA ALA A 99 2.65 5.38 -2.88
C ALA A 99 3.49 4.25 -3.48
N ILE A 100 3.28 3.93 -4.74
CA ILE A 100 4.04 2.91 -5.48
C ILE A 100 5.06 3.56 -6.41
N ARG A 101 6.09 2.81 -6.82
CA ARG A 101 6.92 3.18 -7.98
C ARG A 101 6.08 3.07 -9.26
N ALA A 102 6.25 4.04 -10.14
CA ALA A 102 5.54 4.17 -11.40
C ALA A 102 6.46 4.74 -12.50
N ARG A 103 7.66 4.14 -12.67
CA ARG A 103 8.52 4.46 -13.83
C ARG A 103 7.81 4.07 -15.11
N ALA A 104 8.24 4.65 -16.24
CA ALA A 104 7.73 4.26 -17.55
C ALA A 104 7.82 2.73 -17.74
N GLY A 105 6.67 2.07 -17.87
CA GLY A 105 6.57 0.62 -18.05
C GLY A 105 6.50 -0.22 -16.77
N ASP A 106 6.67 0.35 -15.58
CA ASP A 106 6.48 -0.39 -14.32
C ASP A 106 5.03 -0.87 -14.20
N ARG A 107 4.84 -2.14 -13.86
CA ARG A 107 3.52 -2.71 -13.56
C ARG A 107 3.15 -2.48 -12.10
N GLY A 108 1.91 -2.05 -11.86
CA GLY A 108 1.41 -1.73 -10.53
C GLY A 108 -0.02 -2.20 -10.30
N VAL A 109 -0.40 -2.28 -9.03
CA VAL A 109 -1.79 -2.51 -8.61
C VAL A 109 -2.21 -1.38 -7.68
N ILE A 110 -3.34 -0.76 -7.99
CA ILE A 110 -3.97 0.28 -7.18
C ILE A 110 -5.26 -0.29 -6.59
N PRO A 111 -5.21 -0.90 -5.38
CA PRO A 111 -6.39 -1.41 -4.71
C PRO A 111 -7.40 -0.31 -4.33
N GLY A 112 -8.67 -0.62 -4.60
CA GLY A 112 -9.80 0.05 -3.99
C GLY A 112 -10.04 -0.42 -2.54
N SER A 113 -11.19 -0.04 -1.99
CA SER A 113 -11.71 -0.61 -0.74
C SER A 113 -12.33 -1.99 -0.98
N MET A 114 -12.81 -2.68 0.07
CA MET A 114 -13.40 -4.03 -0.04
C MET A 114 -14.54 -4.16 -1.07
N GLY A 115 -15.23 -3.04 -1.35
CA GLY A 115 -16.39 -2.97 -2.23
C GLY A 115 -16.16 -2.16 -3.50
N ALA A 116 -14.95 -1.63 -3.71
CA ALA A 116 -14.61 -0.82 -4.87
C ALA A 116 -13.73 -1.62 -5.85
N ASP A 117 -13.64 -1.14 -7.09
CA ASP A 117 -12.76 -1.72 -8.09
C ASP A 117 -11.28 -1.48 -7.73
N SER A 118 -10.43 -2.39 -8.21
CA SER A 118 -8.98 -2.26 -8.17
C SER A 118 -8.43 -2.16 -9.60
N TYR A 119 -7.26 -1.54 -9.76
CA TYR A 119 -6.73 -1.26 -11.09
C TYR A 119 -5.37 -1.91 -11.26
N VAL A 120 -5.17 -2.59 -12.39
CA VAL A 120 -3.83 -2.92 -12.88
C VAL A 120 -3.39 -1.77 -13.77
N VAL A 121 -2.20 -1.26 -13.52
CA VAL A 121 -1.70 -0.04 -14.15
C VAL A 121 -0.27 -0.20 -14.65
N THR A 122 0.10 0.66 -15.60
CA THR A 122 1.46 0.85 -16.07
C THR A 122 1.91 2.27 -15.76
N GLY A 123 3.08 2.42 -15.14
CA GLY A 123 3.66 3.72 -14.83
C GLY A 123 4.03 4.52 -16.08
N LEU A 124 3.85 5.84 -16.01
CA LEU A 124 4.19 6.77 -17.08
C LEU A 124 5.56 7.43 -16.89
N GLY A 125 6.17 7.30 -15.71
CA GLY A 125 7.50 7.85 -15.42
C GLY A 125 7.50 9.37 -15.31
N ASN A 126 6.52 9.94 -14.60
CA ASN A 126 6.48 11.38 -14.36
C ASN A 126 7.63 11.78 -13.40
N PRO A 127 8.60 12.59 -13.85
CA PRO A 127 9.72 13.01 -13.01
C PRO A 127 9.30 13.94 -11.86
N ASP A 128 8.20 14.68 -12.00
CA ASP A 128 7.70 15.59 -10.95
C ASP A 128 7.19 14.81 -9.73
N SER A 129 6.81 13.54 -9.92
CA SER A 129 6.40 12.64 -8.85
C SER A 129 7.52 11.70 -8.37
N TYR A 130 8.76 11.91 -8.80
CA TYR A 130 9.87 10.96 -8.60
C TYR A 130 9.49 9.55 -9.08
N ASP A 131 8.86 9.45 -10.24
CA ASP A 131 8.33 8.21 -10.81
C ASP A 131 7.45 7.44 -9.81
N SER A 132 6.46 8.13 -9.23
CA SER A 132 5.57 7.54 -8.22
C SER A 132 4.09 7.78 -8.54
N ALA A 133 3.24 6.93 -7.98
CA ALA A 133 1.78 7.05 -8.07
C ALA A 133 1.11 6.65 -6.75
N ALA A 134 -0.17 6.99 -6.56
CA ALA A 134 -0.91 6.61 -5.37
C ALA A 134 -1.10 5.09 -5.31
N HIS A 135 -1.04 4.51 -4.10
CA HIS A 135 -1.27 3.08 -3.94
C HIS A 135 -2.75 2.70 -3.88
N GLY A 136 -3.65 3.59 -3.49
CA GLY A 136 -5.06 3.22 -3.36
C GLY A 136 -5.92 4.40 -2.93
N ALA A 137 -7.20 4.13 -2.67
CA ALA A 137 -8.21 5.17 -2.40
C ALA A 137 -7.87 6.09 -1.21
N GLY A 138 -7.11 5.57 -0.23
CA GLY A 138 -6.88 6.28 1.02
C GLY A 138 -8.15 6.37 1.89
N ARG A 139 -7.96 6.55 3.19
CA ARG A 139 -9.08 6.61 4.13
C ARG A 139 -9.65 8.03 4.16
N ARG A 140 -10.99 8.13 4.17
CA ARG A 140 -11.69 9.38 4.52
C ARG A 140 -12.03 9.46 6.01
N MET A 141 -12.13 8.31 6.68
CA MET A 141 -12.40 8.19 8.11
C MET A 141 -11.26 7.47 8.83
N SER A 142 -10.91 7.96 10.02
CA SER A 142 -10.04 7.19 10.92
C SER A 142 -10.70 5.85 11.29
N ARG A 143 -9.92 4.85 11.70
CA ARG A 143 -10.48 3.55 12.12
C ARG A 143 -11.47 3.70 13.27
N ARG A 144 -11.14 4.54 14.26
CA ARG A 144 -12.00 4.83 15.41
C ARG A 144 -13.28 5.53 15.00
N GLN A 145 -13.19 6.46 14.05
CA GLN A 145 -14.36 7.15 13.51
C GLN A 145 -15.27 6.18 12.75
N ALA A 146 -14.71 5.35 11.87
CA ALA A 146 -15.48 4.37 11.12
C ALA A 146 -16.23 3.39 12.04
N LYS A 147 -15.59 2.91 13.11
CA LYS A 147 -16.23 2.05 14.12
C LYS A 147 -17.36 2.70 14.90
N ARG A 148 -17.35 4.03 15.02
CA ARG A 148 -18.35 4.79 15.76
C ARG A 148 -19.52 5.20 14.86
N ASP A 149 -19.21 5.59 13.62
CA ASP A 149 -20.15 6.28 12.75
C ASP A 149 -20.80 5.36 11.69
N LEU A 150 -20.21 4.20 11.38
CA LEU A 150 -20.75 3.27 10.39
C LEU A 150 -21.54 2.15 11.05
N SER A 151 -22.73 1.87 10.53
CA SER A 151 -23.52 0.72 10.93
C SER A 151 -23.06 -0.56 10.21
N ILE A 152 -23.36 -1.70 10.83
CA ILE A 152 -23.08 -3.01 10.22
C ILE A 152 -23.97 -3.24 9.01
N ASP A 153 -25.20 -2.73 9.04
CA ASP A 153 -26.16 -2.92 7.94
C ASP A 153 -25.73 -2.09 6.71
N ASP A 154 -25.30 -0.84 6.90
CA ASP A 154 -24.70 -0.05 5.81
C ASP A 154 -23.47 -0.74 5.21
N PHE A 155 -22.66 -1.40 6.05
CA PHE A 155 -21.51 -2.15 5.57
C PHE A 155 -21.94 -3.40 4.77
N ARG A 156 -22.96 -4.13 5.22
CA ARG A 156 -23.52 -5.27 4.47
C ARG A 156 -24.09 -4.82 3.12
N ASP A 157 -24.83 -3.71 3.11
CA ASP A 157 -25.41 -3.13 1.91
C ASP A 157 -24.32 -2.70 0.91
N ALA A 158 -23.25 -2.07 1.39
CA ALA A 158 -22.09 -1.71 0.57
C ALA A 158 -21.30 -2.92 0.02
N MET A 159 -21.55 -4.13 0.53
CA MET A 159 -20.90 -5.37 0.13
C MET A 159 -21.82 -6.33 -0.65
N VAL A 160 -23.05 -5.90 -0.98
CA VAL A 160 -23.99 -6.70 -1.77
C VAL A 160 -23.35 -7.16 -3.08
N GLY A 161 -23.55 -8.45 -3.43
CA GLY A 161 -22.97 -9.07 -4.62
C GLY A 161 -21.52 -9.52 -4.47
N ARG A 162 -20.92 -9.40 -3.28
CA ARG A 162 -19.54 -9.84 -2.99
C ARG A 162 -19.52 -10.87 -1.87
N THR A 163 -18.62 -11.86 -1.99
CA THR A 163 -18.37 -12.84 -0.93
C THR A 163 -17.34 -12.30 0.06
N TRP A 164 -17.65 -12.28 1.34
CA TRP A 164 -16.73 -11.80 2.39
C TRP A 164 -17.08 -12.42 3.76
N GLN A 165 -16.26 -12.15 4.76
CA GLN A 165 -16.43 -12.65 6.13
C GLN A 165 -17.53 -11.85 6.89
N ALA A 166 -18.78 -11.96 6.43
CA ALA A 166 -19.92 -11.22 6.96
C ALA A 166 -20.23 -11.56 8.43
N ASP A 167 -19.89 -12.77 8.87
CA ASP A 167 -19.92 -13.22 10.27
C ASP A 167 -18.99 -12.39 11.17
N ARG A 168 -18.00 -11.72 10.58
CA ARG A 168 -17.00 -10.88 11.28
C ARG A 168 -17.21 -9.39 11.05
N ALA A 169 -18.40 -8.97 10.60
CA ALA A 169 -18.68 -7.59 10.23
C ALA A 169 -18.30 -6.57 11.31
N GLU A 170 -18.58 -6.86 12.58
CA GLU A 170 -18.23 -6.00 13.72
C GLU A 170 -16.72 -5.68 13.80
N ARG A 171 -15.88 -6.66 13.47
CA ARG A 171 -14.42 -6.50 13.51
C ARG A 171 -13.87 -5.82 12.27
N LEU A 172 -14.62 -5.87 11.16
CA LEU A 172 -14.22 -5.39 9.85
C LEU A 172 -14.89 -4.06 9.47
N VAL A 173 -15.74 -3.48 10.33
CA VAL A 173 -16.50 -2.26 10.02
C VAL A 173 -15.59 -1.07 9.67
N ASP A 174 -14.36 -1.01 10.21
CA ASP A 174 -13.39 0.03 9.83
C ASP A 174 -12.78 -0.17 8.43
N GLU A 175 -12.97 -1.33 7.82
CA GLU A 175 -12.59 -1.65 6.44
C GLU A 175 -13.77 -1.51 5.46
N SER A 176 -14.95 -1.07 5.95
CA SER A 176 -16.11 -0.79 5.12
C SER A 176 -15.73 0.10 3.92
N PRO A 177 -16.30 -0.14 2.72
CA PRO A 177 -16.07 0.73 1.55
C PRO A 177 -16.33 2.19 1.85
N LEU A 178 -17.32 2.45 2.74
CA LEU A 178 -17.67 3.77 3.20
C LEU A 178 -16.54 4.44 4.02
N ALA A 179 -15.54 3.75 4.54
CA ALA A 179 -14.43 4.39 5.26
C ALA A 179 -13.37 5.02 4.32
N TYR A 180 -13.45 4.78 3.01
CA TYR A 180 -12.46 5.18 2.02
C TYR A 180 -12.98 6.31 1.12
N LYS A 181 -12.05 6.98 0.43
CA LYS A 181 -12.40 7.92 -0.65
C LYS A 181 -12.87 7.12 -1.88
N ASP A 182 -13.45 7.81 -2.84
CA ASP A 182 -13.76 7.22 -4.14
C ASP A 182 -12.44 6.95 -4.90
N ILE A 183 -12.23 5.69 -5.29
CA ILE A 183 -11.05 5.29 -6.06
C ILE A 183 -11.07 5.90 -7.46
N ALA A 184 -12.24 6.16 -8.04
CA ALA A 184 -12.35 6.76 -9.37
C ALA A 184 -11.76 8.19 -9.39
N THR A 185 -12.01 8.97 -8.34
CA THR A 185 -11.38 10.29 -8.17
C THR A 185 -9.87 10.16 -8.07
N VAL A 186 -9.38 9.22 -7.23
CA VAL A 186 -7.93 8.98 -7.10
C VAL A 186 -7.29 8.59 -8.42
N MET A 187 -7.97 7.79 -9.25
CA MET A 187 -7.49 7.42 -10.58
C MET A 187 -7.49 8.60 -11.55
N THR A 188 -8.49 9.47 -11.49
CA THR A 188 -8.57 10.68 -12.31
C THR A 188 -7.44 11.65 -11.98
N ASP A 189 -7.19 11.86 -10.68
CA ASP A 189 -6.18 12.81 -10.18
C ASP A 189 -4.73 12.39 -10.47
N GLN A 190 -4.50 11.14 -10.89
CA GLN A 190 -3.17 10.59 -11.22
C GLN A 190 -3.07 10.08 -12.65
N ALA A 191 -3.94 10.54 -13.55
CA ALA A 191 -3.98 10.10 -14.95
C ALA A 191 -2.68 10.41 -15.72
N ASP A 192 -1.88 11.36 -15.24
CA ASP A 192 -0.55 11.71 -15.75
C ASP A 192 0.58 10.84 -15.16
N LEU A 193 0.31 10.08 -14.09
CA LEU A 193 1.29 9.22 -13.41
C LEU A 193 1.21 7.76 -13.88
N VAL A 194 0.01 7.28 -14.19
CA VAL A 194 -0.25 5.89 -14.58
C VAL A 194 -1.30 5.78 -15.68
N ARG A 195 -1.14 4.76 -16.54
CA ARG A 195 -2.16 4.32 -17.49
C ARG A 195 -2.87 3.09 -16.93
N ILE A 196 -4.20 3.05 -17.04
CA ILE A 196 -5.01 1.88 -16.67
C ILE A 196 -4.87 0.80 -17.75
N ASP A 197 -4.55 -0.42 -17.32
CA ASP A 197 -4.54 -1.62 -18.17
C ASP A 197 -5.80 -2.45 -17.98
N HIS A 198 -6.19 -2.66 -16.72
CA HIS A 198 -7.35 -3.48 -16.36
C HIS A 198 -8.07 -2.90 -15.16
N VAL A 199 -9.40 -3.05 -15.16
CA VAL A 199 -10.27 -2.79 -14.01
C VAL A 199 -10.72 -4.13 -13.45
N LEU A 200 -10.52 -4.33 -12.16
CA LEU A 200 -10.80 -5.57 -11.44
C LEU A 200 -11.91 -5.35 -10.42
N THR A 201 -13.03 -6.04 -10.61
CA THR A 201 -14.13 -6.05 -9.63
C THR A 201 -13.99 -7.23 -8.69
N ALA A 202 -13.92 -6.96 -7.38
CA ALA A 202 -13.71 -7.99 -6.36
C ALA A 202 -14.93 -8.92 -6.21
N VAL A 203 -14.77 -10.21 -6.52
CA VAL A 203 -15.82 -11.22 -6.26
C VAL A 203 -15.77 -11.78 -4.84
N MET A 204 -14.58 -11.80 -4.24
CA MET A 204 -14.34 -12.32 -2.90
C MET A 204 -13.31 -11.47 -2.15
N ASN A 205 -13.57 -11.23 -0.86
CA ASN A 205 -12.66 -10.57 0.06
C ASN A 205 -12.34 -11.47 1.25
N TYR A 206 -11.05 -11.67 1.51
CA TYR A 206 -10.56 -12.32 2.71
C TYR A 206 -9.57 -11.40 3.43
N LYS A 207 -9.79 -11.19 4.72
CA LYS A 207 -9.03 -10.32 5.62
C LYS A 207 -8.60 -11.17 6.80
N GLY A 208 -7.28 -11.32 6.98
CA GLY A 208 -6.70 -12.01 8.13
C GLY A 208 -7.09 -11.32 9.44
N CYS A 209 -7.45 -12.12 10.42
CA CYS A 209 -7.73 -11.71 11.80
C CYS A 209 -6.48 -11.79 12.66
#